data_AF-A0A7S2E958-F1
#
_entry.id   AF-A0A7S2E958-F1
#
_cell.length_a   1.000
_cell.length_b   1.000
_cell.length_c   1.000
_cell.angle_alpha   90.00
_cell.angle_beta   90.00
_cell.angle_gamma   90.00
#
_symmetry.space_group_name_H-M   'P 1'
#
loop_
_entity.id
_entity.type
_entity.pdbx_description
1 polymer ?
#
loop_
_entity_poly.entity_id
_entity_poly.type
_entity_poly.pdbx_seq_one_letter_code
_entity_poly.pdbx_strand_id
1 'polypeptide(L)'
;WEMDDPSVSYIDEYVQMECFGIEVAERLFLEAYIMRQDCSRQENSDYYTGRPSEPLFQDMNFSSVRQWGEKCGRGTCRAVVWQIPEADHAMCPKSLLVAYEDDGKVVPVV
;
A
#
# COMPACT_ATOMS: atom_id res chain seq x y z
N TRP A 1 4.63 7.68 21.77
CA TRP A 1 4.63 6.99 20.47
C TRP A 1 5.98 6.31 20.36
N GLU A 2 6.02 5.01 20.65
CA GLU A 2 7.25 4.20 20.51
C GLU A 2 7.00 3.12 19.44
N MET A 3 8.03 2.89 18.64
CA MET A 3 8.08 1.89 17.56
C MET A 3 9.48 1.28 17.59
N ASP A 4 9.54 -0.05 17.59
CA ASP A 4 10.79 -0.78 17.83
C ASP A 4 11.79 -0.63 16.66
N ASP A 5 11.29 -0.54 15.43
CA ASP A 5 12.10 -0.33 14.23
C ASP A 5 11.46 0.70 13.28
N PRO A 6 12.04 1.92 13.17
CA PRO A 6 11.62 2.95 12.22
C PRO A 6 12.34 2.91 10.87
N SER A 7 13.10 1.85 10.57
CA SER A 7 13.86 1.77 9.33
C SER A 7 12.95 1.79 8.09
N VAL A 8 13.49 2.39 7.03
CA VAL A 8 12.87 2.44 5.71
C VAL A 8 13.92 1.97 4.73
N SER A 9 13.63 0.87 4.05
CA SER A 9 14.55 0.25 3.09
C SER A 9 13.97 0.31 1.69
N TYR A 10 14.80 0.68 0.72
CA TYR A 10 14.42 0.70 -0.69
C TYR A 10 14.59 -0.68 -1.30
N ILE A 11 13.64 -1.11 -2.14
CA ILE A 11 13.68 -2.38 -2.86
C ILE A 11 13.70 -2.06 -4.35
N ASP A 12 14.82 -2.35 -5.02
CA ASP A 12 15.05 -2.10 -6.46
C ASP A 12 14.79 -3.34 -7.33
N GLU A 13 14.42 -4.47 -6.71
CA GLU A 13 14.19 -5.75 -7.38
C GLU A 13 13.11 -5.67 -8.47
N TYR A 14 12.20 -4.69 -8.37
CA TYR A 14 11.10 -4.48 -9.31
C TYR A 14 11.41 -3.47 -10.44
N VAL A 15 12.64 -2.96 -10.54
CA VAL A 15 13.00 -1.90 -11.50
C VAL A 15 12.69 -2.26 -12.95
N GLN A 16 12.73 -3.56 -13.30
CA GLN A 16 12.39 -4.08 -14.63
C GLN A 16 10.92 -3.88 -14.99
N MET A 17 10.04 -3.67 -14.00
CA MET A 17 8.63 -3.35 -14.15
C MET A 17 8.34 -1.84 -14.08
N GLU A 18 9.38 -1.01 -14.17
CA GLU A 18 9.28 0.45 -14.01
C GLU A 18 8.67 0.87 -12.66
N CYS A 19 8.80 0.02 -11.64
CA CYS A 19 8.37 0.31 -10.27
C CYS A 19 9.48 -0.02 -9.26
N PHE A 20 9.26 0.41 -8.03
CA PHE A 20 10.15 0.15 -6.90
C PHE A 20 9.33 -0.19 -5.66
N GLY A 21 9.96 -0.85 -4.70
CA GLY A 21 9.35 -1.18 -3.42
C GLY A 21 9.97 -0.37 -2.28
N ILE A 22 9.24 -0.31 -1.18
CA ILE A 22 9.72 0.21 0.10
C ILE A 22 9.32 -0.80 1.17
N GLU A 23 10.30 -1.25 1.96
CA GLU A 23 10.03 -1.96 3.21
C GLU A 23 10.04 -0.95 4.35
N VAL A 24 8.92 -0.89 5.08
CA VAL A 24 8.72 0.06 6.16
C VAL A 24 7.75 -0.52 7.19
N ALA A 25 7.91 -0.14 8.45
CA ALA A 25 6.97 -0.47 9.49
C ALA A 25 5.56 0.06 9.16
N GLU A 26 4.55 -0.80 9.31
CA GLU A 26 3.15 -0.47 8.97
C GLU A 26 2.65 0.82 9.67
N ARG A 27 3.07 1.04 10.92
CA ARG A 27 2.73 2.27 11.67
C ARG A 27 3.34 3.51 11.04
N LEU A 28 4.58 3.43 10.57
CA LEU A 28 5.25 4.56 9.91
C LEU A 28 4.62 4.85 8.55
N PHE A 29 4.23 3.79 7.82
CA PHE A 29 3.44 3.91 6.60
C PHE A 29 2.10 4.61 6.86
N LEU A 30 1.31 4.14 7.84
CA LEU A 30 0.00 4.70 8.18
C LEU A 30 0.09 6.19 8.53
N GLU A 31 1.08 6.56 9.35
CA GLU A 31 1.32 7.94 9.74
C GLU A 31 1.64 8.83 8.52
N ALA A 32 2.55 8.38 7.64
CA ALA A 32 3.01 9.17 6.51
C ALA A 32 2.00 9.25 5.35
N TYR A 33 1.34 8.13 5.02
CA TYR A 33 0.38 8.05 3.92
C TYR A 33 -1.01 8.51 4.33
N ILE A 34 -1.49 8.20 5.53
CA ILE A 34 -2.90 8.44 5.86
C ILE A 34 -3.05 9.62 6.82
N MET A 35 -2.29 9.65 7.92
CA MET A 35 -2.53 10.63 8.98
C MET A 35 -2.04 12.04 8.60
N ARG A 36 -0.91 12.14 7.89
CA ARG A 36 -0.30 13.42 7.50
C ARG A 36 -0.77 13.96 6.16
N GLN A 37 -1.33 13.12 5.29
CA GLN A 37 -1.79 13.56 3.97
C GLN A 37 -3.15 14.23 4.06
N ASP A 38 -3.36 15.22 3.19
CA ASP A 38 -4.70 15.75 2.97
C ASP A 38 -5.55 14.69 2.23
N CYS A 39 -6.36 13.97 2.99
CA CYS A 39 -7.28 12.97 2.47
C CYS A 39 -8.65 13.58 2.10
N SER A 40 -8.79 14.92 2.09
CA SER A 40 -10.04 15.58 1.76
C SER A 40 -10.52 15.19 0.36
N ARG A 41 -11.84 15.31 0.16
CA ARG A 41 -12.49 15.00 -1.10
C ARG A 41 -12.76 16.32 -1.80
N GLN A 42 -11.91 16.65 -2.76
CA GLN A 42 -12.03 17.89 -3.52
C GLN A 42 -13.37 17.90 -4.28
N GLU A 43 -14.10 19.01 -4.20
CA GLU A 43 -15.32 19.22 -4.95
C GLU A 43 -15.06 19.06 -6.46
N ASN A 44 -15.94 18.32 -7.14
CA ASN A 44 -15.84 17.99 -8.57
C ASN A 44 -14.66 17.09 -8.97
N SER A 45 -13.97 16.45 -8.03
CA SER A 45 -13.05 15.35 -8.34
C SER A 45 -13.77 14.01 -8.51
N ASP A 46 -13.12 13.04 -9.14
CA ASP A 46 -13.61 11.65 -9.21
C ASP A 46 -13.80 11.00 -7.82
N TYR A 47 -13.16 11.58 -6.80
CA TYR A 47 -13.21 11.15 -5.40
C TYR A 47 -14.20 11.95 -4.55
N TYR A 48 -14.97 12.87 -5.15
CA TYR A 48 -15.79 13.83 -4.41
C TYR A 48 -16.84 13.15 -3.52
N THR A 49 -17.58 12.19 -4.08
CA THR A 49 -18.56 11.40 -3.31
C THR A 49 -17.89 10.31 -2.48
N GLY A 50 -16.65 9.96 -2.85
CA GLY A 50 -15.89 8.80 -2.40
C GLY A 50 -16.64 7.48 -2.55
N ARG A 51 -15.96 6.38 -2.29
CA ARG A 51 -16.60 5.07 -2.21
C ARG A 51 -16.85 4.72 -0.75
N PRO A 52 -18.09 4.39 -0.34
CA PRO A 52 -18.38 3.98 1.04
C PRO A 52 -17.52 2.82 1.55
N SER A 53 -17.00 2.01 0.62
CA SER A 53 -16.15 0.86 0.88
C SER A 53 -14.66 1.16 1.07
N GLU A 54 -14.19 2.40 0.83
CA GLU A 54 -12.77 2.81 0.93
C GLU A 54 -12.12 2.40 2.27
N PRO A 55 -12.72 2.66 3.45
CA PRO A 55 -12.09 2.28 4.73
C PRO A 55 -12.00 0.76 4.91
N LEU A 56 -13.01 0.01 4.44
CA LEU A 56 -13.04 -1.45 4.56
C LEU A 56 -11.99 -2.11 3.65
N PHE A 57 -11.74 -1.55 2.46
CA PHE A 57 -10.69 -2.04 1.58
C PHE A 57 -9.30 -1.72 2.12
N GLN A 58 -9.08 -0.54 2.71
CA GLN A 58 -7.84 -0.22 3.41
C GLN A 58 -7.56 -1.20 4.56
N ASP A 59 -8.56 -1.51 5.38
CA ASP A 59 -8.42 -2.48 6.47
C ASP A 59 -8.14 -3.90 5.94
N MET A 60 -8.80 -4.29 4.84
CA MET A 60 -8.51 -5.54 4.13
C MET A 60 -7.07 -5.57 3.60
N ASN A 61 -6.55 -4.43 3.12
CA ASN A 61 -5.19 -4.36 2.59
C ASN A 61 -4.16 -4.72 3.67
N PHE A 62 -4.22 -4.06 4.83
CA PHE A 62 -3.32 -4.36 5.93
C PHE A 62 -3.55 -5.74 6.53
N SER A 63 -4.82 -6.15 6.66
CA SER A 63 -5.15 -7.48 7.16
C SER A 63 -4.55 -8.59 6.28
N SER A 64 -4.51 -8.39 4.96
CA SER A 64 -3.92 -9.35 4.02
C SER A 64 -2.40 -9.45 4.19
N VAL A 65 -1.70 -8.31 4.34
CA VAL A 65 -0.25 -8.29 4.57
C VAL A 65 0.12 -8.94 5.91
N ARG A 66 -0.61 -8.62 7.00
CA ARG A 66 -0.38 -9.24 8.31
C ARG A 66 -0.63 -10.74 8.31
N GLN A 67 -1.75 -11.17 7.70
CA GLN A 67 -2.10 -12.58 7.63
C GLN A 67 -1.13 -13.40 6.78
N TRP A 68 -0.55 -12.81 5.73
CA TRP A 68 0.53 -13.48 5.01
C TRP A 68 1.69 -13.79 5.95
N GLY A 69 2.18 -12.80 6.70
CA GLY A 69 3.29 -12.99 7.64
C GLY A 69 3.01 -14.03 8.73
N GLU A 70 1.75 -14.20 9.14
CA GLU A 70 1.34 -15.15 10.19
C GLU A 70 0.99 -16.55 9.67
N LYS A 71 0.31 -16.65 8.52
CA LYS A 71 -0.33 -17.88 8.03
C LYS A 71 0.32 -18.45 6.76
N CYS A 72 1.00 -17.61 5.99
CA CYS A 72 1.57 -17.97 4.69
C CYS A 72 3.10 -17.92 4.80
N GLY A 73 3.72 -19.10 4.82
CA GLY A 73 5.18 -19.19 4.93
C GLY A 73 5.91 -18.82 3.63
N ARG A 74 7.24 -18.84 3.71
CA ARG A 74 8.13 -18.78 2.55
C ARG A 74 7.71 -19.82 1.51
N GLY A 75 7.55 -19.40 0.25
CA GLY A 75 7.10 -20.24 -0.87
C GLY A 75 5.66 -19.98 -1.34
N THR A 76 5.01 -18.94 -0.83
CA THR A 76 3.71 -18.43 -1.30
C THR A 76 3.87 -17.00 -1.79
N CYS A 77 3.00 -16.55 -2.71
CA CYS A 77 3.04 -15.17 -3.21
C CYS A 77 2.87 -14.19 -2.04
N ARG A 78 3.80 -13.24 -1.89
CA ARG A 78 3.79 -12.28 -0.77
C ARG A 78 2.71 -11.24 -1.00
N ALA A 79 1.83 -11.06 -0.02
CA ALA A 79 0.85 -9.97 -0.07
C ALA A 79 1.57 -8.64 0.17
N VAL A 80 1.39 -7.69 -0.74
CA VAL A 80 1.97 -6.35 -0.69
C VAL A 80 0.91 -5.28 -0.94
N VAL A 81 1.22 -4.04 -0.55
CA VAL A 81 0.39 -2.88 -0.90
C VAL A 81 1.02 -2.21 -2.12
N TRP A 82 0.22 -2.06 -3.18
CA TRP A 82 0.61 -1.43 -4.44
C TRP A 82 -0.06 -0.06 -4.57
N GLN A 83 0.71 0.93 -4.98
CA GLN A 83 0.18 2.24 -5.33
C GLN A 83 -0.07 2.32 -6.83
N ILE A 84 -1.33 2.49 -7.24
CA ILE A 84 -1.61 2.86 -8.63
C ILE A 84 -1.15 4.30 -8.85
N PRO A 85 -0.34 4.57 -9.89
CA PRO A 85 0.09 5.92 -10.19
C PRO A 85 -1.12 6.80 -10.52
N GLU A 86 -1.27 7.89 -9.76
CA GLU A 86 -2.16 8.99 -10.10
C GLU A 86 -1.31 10.15 -10.61
N ALA A 87 -1.68 10.70 -11.77
CA ALA A 87 -0.87 11.71 -12.48
C ALA A 87 -0.57 12.96 -11.63
N ASP A 88 -1.48 13.33 -10.72
CA ASP A 88 -1.45 14.61 -10.03
C ASP A 88 -1.18 14.51 -8.51
N HIS A 89 -1.15 13.30 -7.94
CA HIS A 89 -1.02 13.10 -6.49
C HIS A 89 -0.04 11.98 -6.14
N ALA A 90 1.21 12.37 -5.88
CA ALA A 90 2.16 11.49 -5.23
C ALA A 90 1.63 11.11 -3.84
N MET A 91 1.77 9.83 -3.45
CA MET A 91 1.33 9.31 -2.14
C MET A 91 -0.20 9.45 -1.85
N CYS A 92 -1.06 9.34 -2.87
CA CYS A 92 -2.52 9.30 -2.67
C CYS A 92 -2.98 8.01 -1.95
N PRO A 93 -3.60 8.08 -0.76
CA PRO A 93 -4.04 6.87 -0.04
C PRO A 93 -5.20 6.14 -0.70
N LYS A 94 -5.93 6.84 -1.58
CA LYS A 94 -7.09 6.31 -2.31
C LYS A 94 -6.66 5.40 -3.47
N SER A 95 -5.38 5.45 -3.87
CA SER A 95 -4.83 4.62 -4.94
C SER A 95 -4.13 3.34 -4.46
N LEU A 96 -4.20 3.06 -3.14
CA LEU A 96 -3.59 1.87 -2.53
C LEU A 96 -4.47 0.63 -2.69
N LEU A 97 -3.88 -0.45 -3.20
CA LEU A 97 -4.52 -1.74 -3.42
C LEU A 97 -3.66 -2.88 -2.86
N VAL A 98 -4.29 -4.02 -2.59
CA VAL A 98 -3.54 -5.28 -2.40
C VAL A 98 -3.04 -5.78 -3.74
N ALA A 99 -1.81 -6.28 -3.72
CA ALA A 99 -1.19 -7.02 -4.80
C ALA A 99 -0.46 -8.25 -4.25
N TYR A 100 -0.11 -9.15 -5.16
CA TYR A 100 0.77 -10.27 -4.87
C TYR A 100 2.13 -10.04 -5.53
N GLU A 101 3.18 -10.22 -4.76
CA GLU A 101 4.54 -10.41 -5.26
C GLU A 101 4.74 -11.90 -5.56
N ASP A 102 5.01 -12.21 -6.82
CA ASP A 102 5.28 -13.56 -7.32
C ASP A 102 6.37 -13.51 -8.39
N ASP A 103 7.40 -14.36 -8.25
CA ASP A 103 8.53 -14.48 -9.19
C ASP A 103 9.15 -13.13 -9.62
N GLY A 104 9.41 -12.25 -8.64
CA GLY A 104 9.99 -10.92 -8.87
C GLY A 104 9.04 -9.93 -9.55
N LYS A 105 7.75 -10.24 -9.63
CA LYS A 105 6.71 -9.37 -10.19
C LYS A 105 5.65 -9.05 -9.17
N VAL A 106 5.11 -7.83 -9.23
CA VAL A 106 3.97 -7.44 -8.42
C VAL A 106 2.73 -7.31 -9.31
N VAL A 107 1.67 -8.04 -8.96
CA VAL A 107 0.43 -8.10 -9.73
C VAL A 107 -0.74 -7.71 -8.82
N PRO A 108 -1.55 -6.70 -9.19
CA PRO A 108 -2.71 -6.30 -8.39
C PRO A 108 -3.74 -7.42 -8.32
N VAL A 109 -4.45 -7.50 -7.20
CA VAL A 109 -5.59 -8.41 -7.04
C VAL A 109 -6.81 -7.74 -7.68
N VAL A 110 -7.20 -8.22 -8.87
CA VAL A 110 -8.37 -7.73 -9.62
C VAL A 110 -9.40 -8.82 -9.79
#